data_AF-A0A8S4SHV8-F1
#
_entry.id   AF-A0A8S4SHV8-F1
#
_cell.length_a   1.000
_cell.length_b   1.000
_cell.length_c   1.000
_cell.angle_alpha   90.00
_cell.angle_beta   90.00
_cell.angle_gamma   90.00
#
_symmetry.space_group_name_H-M   'P 1'
#
loop_
_entity.id
_entity.type
_entity.pdbx_description
1 polymer ?
#
loop_
_entity_poly.entity_id
_entity_poly.type
_entity_poly.pdbx_seq_one_letter_code
_entity_poly.pdbx_strand_id
1 'polypeptide(L)'
;MSNTRDLNETPLHKNNNIVNEICTKGICMEMCPSEEVILRVKEKMVHVLELTRSGHKLVKCYCRSAANSNMAVPQLLRPFRVLSDTVHYLLLEISNRSNIKMSVMYDFLDDRLRAVRQDMTIQRLPPEECVVLLEPMIRFYIYYGYRLCDHPISEFDPVLNKKYLLECMKWFLNCCDVLQNTDKVEDDVDTILTHFNSLDISKTRPELSCDRILVESLYILCNLDSIHPLYRYLCLPNYLKRVSALKLAYNIAIANIKCNFIKIFKLSRKLCPLTFSALCLHHPMIQRRALQAMSFAYNSQYLTVPVEVLKQWLAFNSYEEARSTCMHYGLKVVKEKHGVCFNKHTFKVDVEQHQLTKYYQAKVLQLKLEDVLSYTV
;
A
#
# COMPACT_ATOMS: atom_id res chain seq x y z
N MET A 1 6.96 20.99 75.89
CA MET A 1 6.97 22.42 75.53
C MET A 1 7.58 22.50 74.13
N SER A 2 6.72 22.48 73.11
CA SER A 2 6.30 23.66 72.33
C SER A 2 7.30 23.91 71.18
N ASN A 3 6.95 23.43 69.96
CA ASN A 3 6.60 24.26 68.78
C ASN A 3 7.86 24.77 68.04
N THR A 4 8.02 24.81 66.72
CA THR A 4 7.20 24.57 65.51
C THR A 4 8.13 24.94 64.34
N ARG A 5 8.10 24.23 63.20
CA ARG A 5 7.81 24.79 61.86
C ARG A 5 8.14 23.78 60.77
N ASP A 6 7.07 23.26 60.20
CA ASP A 6 7.00 22.50 58.97
C ASP A 6 7.50 23.30 57.76
N LEU A 7 8.23 22.64 56.88
CA LEU A 7 8.36 23.01 55.47
C LEU A 7 7.85 21.83 54.65
N ASN A 8 6.55 21.84 54.40
CA ASN A 8 5.87 21.02 53.40
C ASN A 8 6.20 21.60 52.01
N GLU A 9 7.02 20.91 51.23
CA GLU A 9 7.07 21.09 49.77
C GLU A 9 5.87 20.35 49.16
N THR A 10 4.89 21.12 48.69
CA THR A 10 3.76 20.65 47.89
C THR A 10 4.22 20.33 46.46
N PRO A 11 3.82 19.20 45.86
CA PRO A 11 4.04 18.97 44.44
C PRO A 11 3.10 19.89 43.65
N LEU A 12 3.67 20.73 42.79
CA LEU A 12 2.92 21.51 41.81
C LEU A 12 2.04 20.59 40.97
N HIS A 13 0.72 20.72 41.14
CA HIS A 13 -0.28 20.28 40.18
C HIS A 13 0.09 20.85 38.80
N LYS A 14 0.57 19.98 37.90
CA LYS A 14 0.60 20.27 36.47
C LYS A 14 -0.85 20.35 35.99
N ASN A 15 -1.38 21.56 35.91
CA ASN A 15 -2.59 21.86 35.15
C ASN A 15 -2.39 21.36 33.71
N ASN A 16 -3.19 20.36 33.32
CA ASN A 16 -3.39 19.96 31.94
C ASN A 16 -4.13 21.10 31.22
N ASN A 17 -3.39 22.10 30.76
CA ASN A 17 -3.88 23.03 29.76
C ASN A 17 -3.98 22.29 28.43
N ILE A 18 -5.18 21.78 28.12
CA ILE A 18 -5.59 21.46 26.76
C ILE A 18 -5.63 22.81 26.03
N VAL A 19 -4.50 23.20 25.44
CA VAL A 19 -4.49 24.27 24.46
C VAL A 19 -5.26 23.73 23.26
N ASN A 20 -6.46 24.24 23.04
CA ASN A 20 -7.15 24.15 21.75
C ASN A 20 -6.24 24.82 20.70
N GLU A 21 -5.27 24.08 20.19
CA GLU A 21 -4.53 24.48 19.00
C GLU A 21 -5.55 24.62 17.87
N ILE A 22 -5.78 25.86 17.43
CA ILE A 22 -6.67 26.18 16.32
C ILE A 22 -6.16 25.40 15.10
N CYS A 23 -6.91 24.37 14.71
CA CYS A 23 -6.57 23.60 13.53
C CYS A 23 -6.71 24.50 12.30
N THR A 24 -5.61 24.70 11.57
CA THR A 24 -5.61 25.55 10.38
C THR A 24 -6.47 24.88 9.31
N LYS A 25 -7.59 25.52 8.94
CA LYS A 25 -8.45 25.05 7.84
C LYS A 25 -8.04 25.70 6.53
N GLY A 26 -7.89 24.90 5.49
CA GLY A 26 -7.61 25.36 4.14
C GLY A 26 -8.80 26.04 3.49
N ILE A 27 -8.52 27.07 2.70
CA ILE A 27 -9.53 27.85 1.94
C ILE A 27 -9.26 27.86 0.44
N CYS A 28 -8.27 27.10 -0.04
CA CYS A 28 -8.02 26.93 -1.47
C CYS A 28 -9.12 26.06 -2.08
N MET A 29 -10.05 26.67 -2.81
CA MET A 29 -11.18 25.96 -3.42
C MET A 29 -10.83 25.27 -4.76
N GLU A 30 -9.59 25.37 -5.20
CA GLU A 30 -9.07 24.80 -6.44
C GLU A 30 -8.08 23.64 -6.16
N MET A 31 -7.84 22.76 -7.15
CA MET A 31 -6.89 21.65 -6.99
C MET A 31 -5.43 22.10 -6.83
N CYS A 32 -5.12 23.37 -7.14
CA CYS A 32 -3.81 24.00 -7.02
C CYS A 32 -3.99 25.48 -6.59
N PRO A 33 -3.24 25.96 -5.56
CA PRO A 33 -3.27 27.36 -5.15
C PRO A 33 -2.87 28.33 -6.28
N SER A 34 -3.53 29.48 -6.35
CA SER A 34 -3.32 30.49 -7.40
C SER A 34 -1.87 30.94 -7.52
N GLU A 35 -1.17 31.09 -6.39
CA GLU A 35 0.24 31.48 -6.35
C GLU A 35 1.13 30.42 -7.03
N GLU A 36 0.87 29.14 -6.78
CA GLU A 36 1.60 28.04 -7.43
C GLU A 36 1.29 27.98 -8.93
N VAL A 37 0.02 28.18 -9.30
CA VAL A 37 -0.39 28.22 -10.72
C VAL A 37 0.35 29.31 -11.48
N ILE A 38 0.34 30.54 -10.96
CA ILE A 38 1.02 31.70 -11.57
C ILE A 38 2.51 31.40 -11.73
N LEU A 39 3.16 30.89 -10.68
CA LEU A 39 4.57 30.54 -10.70
C LEU A 39 4.89 29.48 -11.75
N ARG A 40 4.17 28.35 -11.75
CA ARG A 40 4.45 27.22 -12.64
C ARG A 40 4.17 27.56 -14.11
N VAL A 41 3.18 28.41 -14.39
CA VAL A 41 2.93 28.90 -15.75
C VAL A 41 4.04 29.85 -16.20
N LYS A 42 4.42 30.81 -15.36
CA LYS A 42 5.49 31.78 -15.67
C LYS A 42 6.82 31.08 -15.95
N GLU A 43 7.18 30.12 -15.11
CA GLU A 43 8.46 29.39 -15.18
C GLU A 43 8.40 28.16 -16.13
N LYS A 44 7.30 27.98 -16.88
CA LYS A 44 7.10 26.86 -17.82
C LYS A 44 7.28 25.47 -17.17
N MET A 45 6.85 25.32 -15.92
CA MET A 45 6.91 24.08 -15.13
C MET A 45 5.58 23.32 -15.12
N VAL A 46 4.73 23.50 -16.12
CA VAL A 46 3.44 22.79 -16.23
C VAL A 46 3.68 21.39 -16.77
N HIS A 47 3.14 20.36 -16.10
CA HIS A 47 3.34 18.98 -16.51
C HIS A 47 2.45 18.63 -17.70
N VAL A 48 2.89 17.68 -18.55
CA VAL A 48 2.11 17.25 -19.73
C VAL A 48 0.72 16.71 -19.37
N LEU A 49 0.59 16.09 -18.20
CA LEU A 49 -0.70 15.59 -17.66
C LEU A 49 -1.62 16.70 -17.12
N GLU A 50 -1.13 17.93 -17.00
CA GLU A 50 -1.94 19.09 -16.59
C GLU A 50 -2.39 19.92 -17.79
N LEU A 51 -1.88 19.63 -19.00
CA LEU A 51 -2.34 20.25 -20.24
C LEU A 51 -3.76 19.77 -20.58
N THR A 52 -4.63 20.68 -21.00
CA THR A 52 -6.00 20.39 -21.46
C THR A 52 -6.27 21.10 -22.79
N ARG A 53 -7.38 20.76 -23.47
CA ARG A 53 -7.76 21.45 -24.73
C ARG A 53 -8.06 22.94 -24.53
N SER A 54 -8.45 23.34 -23.32
CA SER A 54 -8.83 24.71 -22.96
C SER A 54 -7.74 25.47 -22.21
N GLY A 55 -6.52 24.92 -22.11
CA GLY A 55 -5.40 25.52 -21.39
C GLY A 55 -4.73 24.50 -20.45
N HIS A 56 -4.88 24.71 -19.15
CA HIS A 56 -4.21 23.90 -18.13
C HIS A 56 -5.12 23.66 -16.92
N LYS A 57 -5.05 22.46 -16.34
CA LYS A 57 -5.69 22.09 -15.08
C LYS A 57 -4.62 21.53 -14.14
N LEU A 58 -4.03 22.42 -13.35
CA LEU A 58 -2.90 22.11 -12.47
C LEU A 58 -3.38 21.47 -11.18
N VAL A 59 -2.54 20.62 -10.60
CA VAL A 59 -2.72 20.07 -9.27
C VAL A 59 -1.50 20.45 -8.43
N LYS A 60 -1.73 20.85 -7.18
CA LYS A 60 -0.69 21.24 -6.22
C LYS A 60 0.45 20.22 -6.17
N CYS A 61 1.68 20.65 -6.39
CA CYS A 61 2.89 19.84 -6.25
C CYS A 61 3.22 19.57 -4.78
N TYR A 62 3.88 18.44 -4.52
CA TYR A 62 4.42 18.18 -3.18
C TYR A 62 5.61 19.11 -2.90
N CYS A 63 5.57 19.83 -1.78
CA CYS A 63 6.66 20.73 -1.36
C CYS A 63 7.46 20.09 -0.21
N ARG A 64 8.79 20.10 -0.31
CA ARG A 64 9.67 19.66 0.78
C ARG A 64 9.78 20.78 1.82
N SER A 65 9.70 20.42 3.10
CA SER A 65 9.67 21.38 4.24
C SER A 65 10.84 22.36 4.33
N ALA A 66 11.93 22.14 3.58
CA ALA A 66 13.09 23.04 3.54
C ALA A 66 12.94 24.20 2.52
N ALA A 67 11.93 24.18 1.64
CA ALA A 67 11.83 25.15 0.55
C ALA A 67 10.94 26.37 0.87
N ASN A 68 9.95 26.25 1.78
CA ASN A 68 9.02 27.34 2.09
C ASN A 68 8.87 27.56 3.60
N SER A 69 9.22 28.75 4.06
CA SER A 69 8.87 29.28 5.38
C SER A 69 7.34 29.38 5.49
N ASN A 70 6.76 28.61 6.40
CA ASN A 70 5.33 28.54 6.76
C ASN A 70 4.38 27.89 5.73
N MET A 71 4.25 26.55 5.79
CA MET A 71 3.32 25.77 4.98
C MET A 71 1.86 25.77 5.50
N ALA A 72 1.64 26.30 6.71
CA ALA A 72 0.33 26.36 7.36
C ALA A 72 -0.49 27.61 6.97
N VAL A 73 -0.31 28.11 5.75
CA VAL A 73 -1.06 29.26 5.23
C VAL A 73 -2.40 28.77 4.68
N PRO A 74 -3.56 29.22 5.22
CA PRO A 74 -4.89 28.74 4.79
C PRO A 74 -5.13 28.79 3.28
N GLN A 75 -4.66 29.84 2.60
CA GLN A 75 -4.80 30.05 1.16
C GLN A 75 -4.07 28.99 0.33
N LEU A 76 -3.03 28.37 0.91
CA LEU A 76 -2.23 27.33 0.25
C LEU A 76 -2.76 25.92 0.54
N LEU A 77 -3.70 25.76 1.47
CA LEU A 77 -4.24 24.48 1.90
C LEU A 77 -5.62 24.25 1.29
N ARG A 78 -5.83 23.05 0.74
CA ARG A 78 -7.12 22.64 0.16
C ARG A 78 -8.00 21.98 1.22
N PRO A 79 -9.26 22.40 1.43
CA PRO A 79 -10.16 21.73 2.36
C PRO A 79 -10.53 20.32 1.87
N PHE A 80 -11.06 19.48 2.77
CA PHE A 80 -11.36 18.07 2.50
C PHE A 80 -12.11 17.82 1.18
N ARG A 81 -13.18 18.56 0.91
CA ARG A 81 -13.96 18.42 -0.33
C ARG A 81 -13.06 18.52 -1.57
N VAL A 82 -12.18 19.52 -1.61
CA VAL A 82 -11.25 19.74 -2.72
C VAL A 82 -10.18 18.66 -2.78
N LEU A 83 -9.69 18.17 -1.63
CA LEU A 83 -8.77 17.04 -1.57
C LEU A 83 -9.39 15.76 -2.13
N SER A 84 -10.65 15.49 -1.78
CA SER A 84 -11.42 14.36 -2.31
C SER A 84 -11.60 14.45 -3.82
N ASP A 85 -12.07 15.60 -4.31
CA ASP A 85 -12.21 15.88 -5.75
C ASP A 85 -10.86 15.75 -6.48
N THR A 86 -9.77 16.17 -5.83
CA THR A 86 -8.41 16.04 -6.37
C THR A 86 -7.99 14.58 -6.50
N VAL A 87 -8.18 13.76 -5.45
CA VAL A 87 -7.84 12.32 -5.48
C VAL A 87 -8.64 11.61 -6.56
N HIS A 88 -9.94 11.92 -6.67
CA HIS A 88 -10.81 11.39 -7.72
C HIS A 88 -10.30 11.77 -9.11
N TYR A 89 -10.01 13.04 -9.35
CA TYR A 89 -9.46 13.53 -10.63
C TYR A 89 -8.13 12.84 -10.98
N LEU A 90 -7.21 12.73 -10.03
CA LEU A 90 -5.92 12.08 -10.25
C LEU A 90 -6.09 10.59 -10.60
N LEU A 91 -6.90 9.86 -9.82
CA LEU A 91 -6.95 8.40 -9.90
C LEU A 91 -7.92 7.87 -10.95
N LEU A 92 -8.95 8.62 -11.35
CA LEU A 92 -9.97 8.17 -12.32
C LEU A 92 -9.92 8.93 -13.65
N GLU A 93 -9.50 10.20 -13.68
CA GLU A 93 -9.41 10.97 -14.93
C GLU A 93 -7.99 10.99 -15.49
N ILE A 94 -6.99 11.39 -14.69
CA ILE A 94 -5.60 11.50 -15.16
C ILE A 94 -5.01 10.14 -15.50
N SER A 95 -5.23 9.13 -14.66
CA SER A 95 -4.71 7.77 -14.86
C SER A 95 -5.19 7.12 -16.17
N ASN A 96 -6.35 7.55 -16.68
CA ASN A 96 -6.96 7.07 -17.91
C ASN A 96 -6.46 7.78 -19.18
N ARG A 97 -5.58 8.79 -19.05
CA ARG A 97 -4.95 9.43 -20.21
C ARG A 97 -4.00 8.46 -20.91
N SER A 98 -4.19 8.31 -22.23
CA SER A 98 -3.35 7.46 -23.08
C SER A 98 -2.06 8.16 -23.52
N ASN A 99 -1.15 7.40 -24.13
CA ASN A 99 0.11 7.88 -24.73
C ASN A 99 1.13 8.48 -23.74
N ILE A 100 1.02 8.16 -22.46
CA ILE A 100 1.99 8.54 -21.43
C ILE A 100 2.66 7.28 -20.89
N LYS A 101 3.98 7.33 -20.73
CA LYS A 101 4.74 6.23 -20.14
C LYS A 101 4.28 5.99 -18.71
N MET A 102 4.09 4.72 -18.34
CA MET A 102 3.56 4.32 -17.03
C MET A 102 4.38 4.88 -15.85
N SER A 103 5.71 4.95 -15.97
CA SER A 103 6.58 5.54 -14.94
C SER A 103 6.34 7.04 -14.77
N VAL A 104 6.19 7.79 -15.88
CA VAL A 104 5.88 9.23 -15.85
C VAL A 104 4.50 9.48 -15.24
N MET A 105 3.52 8.60 -15.53
CA MET A 105 2.21 8.65 -14.89
C MET A 105 2.33 8.41 -13.38
N TYR A 106 3.09 7.39 -12.97
CA TYR A 106 3.34 7.11 -11.55
C TYR A 106 3.99 8.29 -10.84
N ASP A 107 5.07 8.86 -11.37
CA ASP A 107 5.81 9.96 -10.74
C ASP A 107 4.92 11.19 -10.54
N PHE A 108 4.11 11.52 -11.56
CA PHE A 108 3.15 12.61 -11.45
C PHE A 108 2.10 12.34 -10.37
N LEU A 109 1.47 11.16 -10.40
CA LEU A 109 0.42 10.82 -9.45
C LEU A 109 0.97 10.73 -8.01
N ASP A 110 2.13 10.12 -7.80
CA ASP A 110 2.80 10.04 -6.49
C ASP A 110 3.03 11.45 -5.92
N ASP A 111 3.63 12.34 -6.70
CA ASP A 111 3.89 13.71 -6.26
C ASP A 111 2.61 14.44 -5.83
N ARG A 112 1.56 14.38 -6.66
CA ARG A 112 0.29 15.07 -6.36
C ARG A 112 -0.46 14.43 -5.19
N LEU A 113 -0.46 13.11 -5.05
CA LEU A 113 -1.05 12.41 -3.90
C LEU A 113 -0.26 12.69 -2.62
N ARG A 114 1.05 12.89 -2.69
CA ARG A 114 1.86 13.35 -1.56
C ARG A 114 1.53 14.77 -1.14
N ALA A 115 1.25 15.66 -2.09
CA ALA A 115 0.75 17.00 -1.80
C ALA A 115 -0.62 16.95 -1.08
N VAL A 116 -1.51 16.04 -1.49
CA VAL A 116 -2.77 15.77 -0.78
C VAL A 116 -2.50 15.31 0.64
N ARG A 117 -1.65 14.29 0.84
CA ARG A 117 -1.28 13.82 2.19
C ARG A 117 -0.67 14.92 3.07
N GLN A 118 0.14 15.80 2.47
CA GLN A 118 0.71 16.93 3.18
C GLN A 118 -0.35 17.91 3.67
N ASP A 119 -1.34 18.26 2.83
CA ASP A 119 -2.47 19.08 3.24
C ASP A 119 -3.31 18.40 4.33
N MET A 120 -3.48 17.07 4.24
CA MET A 120 -4.18 16.29 5.27
C MET A 120 -3.47 16.37 6.62
N THR A 121 -2.14 16.25 6.63
CA THR A 121 -1.32 16.31 7.85
C THR A 121 -1.34 17.71 8.47
N ILE A 122 -1.15 18.76 7.66
CA ILE A 122 -1.11 20.15 8.15
C ILE A 122 -2.47 20.55 8.76
N GLN A 123 -3.57 20.15 8.11
CA GLN A 123 -4.93 20.44 8.58
C GLN A 123 -5.47 19.42 9.59
N ARG A 124 -4.65 18.45 10.02
CA ARG A 124 -5.03 17.38 10.97
C ARG A 124 -6.44 16.85 10.73
N LEU A 125 -6.72 16.41 9.50
CA LEU A 125 -8.06 15.97 9.12
C LEU A 125 -8.55 14.85 10.05
N PRO A 126 -9.87 14.81 10.32
CA PRO A 126 -10.43 13.80 11.20
C PRO A 126 -10.38 12.40 10.55
N PRO A 127 -10.44 11.32 11.36
CA PRO A 127 -10.25 9.95 10.88
C PRO A 127 -11.20 9.52 9.75
N GLU A 128 -12.47 9.93 9.79
CA GLU A 128 -13.51 9.63 8.79
C GLU A 128 -13.17 10.21 7.41
N GLU A 129 -12.57 11.40 7.37
CA GLU A 129 -12.10 12.01 6.13
C GLU A 129 -10.80 11.36 5.65
N CYS A 130 -9.90 11.03 6.58
CA CYS A 130 -8.62 10.41 6.26
C CYS A 130 -8.79 9.05 5.57
N VAL A 131 -9.69 8.19 6.06
CA VAL A 131 -9.86 6.84 5.48
C VAL A 131 -10.34 6.88 4.04
N VAL A 132 -11.20 7.86 3.68
CA VAL A 132 -11.72 8.06 2.33
C VAL A 132 -10.60 8.45 1.34
N LEU A 133 -9.63 9.26 1.78
CA LEU A 133 -8.51 9.68 0.93
C LEU A 133 -7.39 8.63 0.87
N LEU A 134 -7.12 7.94 1.98
CA LEU A 134 -5.97 7.01 2.08
C LEU A 134 -6.20 5.67 1.38
N GLU A 135 -7.42 5.14 1.41
CA GLU A 135 -7.70 3.82 0.82
C GLU A 135 -7.38 3.78 -0.69
N PRO A 136 -7.85 4.74 -1.51
CA PRO A 136 -7.52 4.79 -2.93
C PRO A 136 -6.03 4.95 -3.20
N MET A 137 -5.32 5.68 -2.32
CA MET A 137 -3.86 5.81 -2.40
C MET A 137 -3.16 4.48 -2.13
N ILE A 138 -3.65 3.68 -1.18
CA ILE A 138 -3.11 2.34 -0.90
C ILE A 138 -3.27 1.45 -2.12
N ARG A 139 -4.44 1.46 -2.76
CA ARG A 139 -4.69 0.74 -4.01
C ARG A 139 -3.73 1.17 -5.12
N PHE A 140 -3.54 2.48 -5.29
CA PHE A 140 -2.58 3.06 -6.23
C PHE A 140 -1.16 2.52 -6.02
N TYR A 141 -0.61 2.57 -4.80
CA TYR A 141 0.76 2.15 -4.55
C TYR A 141 0.97 0.63 -4.74
N ILE A 142 -0.03 -0.20 -4.48
CA ILE A 142 0.06 -1.65 -4.73
C ILE A 142 -0.04 -1.94 -6.22
N TYR A 143 -0.96 -1.28 -6.91
CA TYR A 143 -1.10 -1.39 -8.36
C TYR A 143 0.22 -1.07 -9.06
N TYR A 144 0.77 0.13 -8.84
CA TYR A 144 2.04 0.52 -9.46
C TYR A 144 3.23 -0.28 -8.93
N GLY A 145 3.21 -0.67 -7.65
CA GLY A 145 4.19 -1.58 -7.07
C GLY A 145 4.33 -2.88 -7.85
N TYR A 146 3.23 -3.44 -8.34
CA TYR A 146 3.25 -4.62 -9.21
C TYR A 146 3.49 -4.26 -10.69
N ARG A 147 2.86 -3.20 -11.20
CA ARG A 147 2.93 -2.82 -12.63
C ARG A 147 4.31 -2.31 -13.06
N LEU A 148 5.13 -1.84 -12.14
CA LEU A 148 6.48 -1.34 -12.40
C LEU A 148 7.57 -2.21 -11.75
N CYS A 149 7.22 -3.40 -11.25
CA CYS A 149 8.14 -4.22 -10.45
C CYS A 149 9.38 -4.76 -11.20
N ASP A 150 9.32 -4.80 -12.52
CA ASP A 150 10.37 -5.23 -13.45
C ASP A 150 11.04 -4.04 -14.18
N HIS A 151 10.66 -2.79 -13.85
CA HIS A 151 11.28 -1.59 -14.40
C HIS A 151 12.62 -1.27 -13.71
N PRO A 152 13.53 -0.56 -14.40
CA PRO A 152 14.79 -0.13 -13.79
C PRO A 152 14.55 0.90 -12.67
N ILE A 153 15.48 0.94 -11.70
CA ILE A 153 15.41 1.84 -10.52
C ILE A 153 15.31 3.32 -10.92
N SER A 154 15.88 3.71 -12.06
CA SER A 154 15.78 5.07 -12.60
C SER A 154 14.36 5.49 -13.01
N GLU A 155 13.46 4.51 -13.23
CA GLU A 155 12.06 4.74 -13.59
C GLU A 155 11.09 4.44 -12.45
N PHE A 156 11.47 3.54 -11.54
CA PHE A 156 10.63 3.17 -10.41
C PHE A 156 11.49 2.68 -9.25
N ASP A 157 11.39 3.34 -8.11
CA ASP A 157 12.03 2.90 -6.86
C ASP A 157 11.03 2.07 -6.02
N PRO A 158 11.16 0.73 -5.99
CA PRO A 158 10.26 -0.12 -5.22
C PRO A 158 10.36 0.09 -3.71
N VAL A 159 11.52 0.55 -3.21
CA VAL A 159 11.73 0.83 -1.78
C VAL A 159 10.97 2.08 -1.39
N LEU A 160 11.05 3.13 -2.20
CA LEU A 160 10.33 4.37 -1.97
C LEU A 160 8.80 4.17 -2.08
N ASN A 161 8.35 3.43 -3.10
CA ASN A 161 6.95 3.05 -3.24
C ASN A 161 6.45 2.28 -2.02
N LYS A 162 7.21 1.28 -1.55
CA LYS A 162 6.86 0.50 -0.34
C LYS A 162 6.81 1.38 0.91
N LYS A 163 7.72 2.36 1.04
CA LYS A 163 7.69 3.32 2.14
C LYS A 163 6.39 4.13 2.16
N TYR A 164 6.00 4.73 1.03
CA TYR A 164 4.78 5.53 0.95
C TYR A 164 3.50 4.69 1.13
N LEU A 165 3.48 3.48 0.58
CA LEU A 165 2.42 2.51 0.83
C LEU A 165 2.24 2.26 2.34
N LEU A 166 3.34 1.98 3.07
CA LEU A 166 3.28 1.68 4.50
C LEU A 166 2.90 2.90 5.34
N GLU A 167 3.30 4.11 4.95
CA GLU A 167 2.84 5.34 5.58
C GLU A 167 1.31 5.47 5.47
N CYS A 168 0.76 5.29 4.26
CA CYS A 168 -0.69 5.33 4.04
C CYS A 168 -1.43 4.22 4.80
N MET A 169 -0.95 2.98 4.73
CA MET A 169 -1.55 1.85 5.45
C MET A 169 -1.58 2.08 6.95
N LYS A 170 -0.46 2.48 7.56
CA LYS A 170 -0.38 2.69 9.01
C LYS A 170 -1.32 3.82 9.45
N TRP A 171 -1.37 4.92 8.69
CA TRP A 171 -2.29 6.01 8.97
C TRP A 171 -3.75 5.54 8.87
N PHE A 172 -4.13 4.86 7.78
CA PHE A 172 -5.47 4.33 7.59
C PHE A 172 -5.88 3.40 8.73
N LEU A 173 -5.03 2.44 9.07
CA LEU A 173 -5.28 1.46 10.13
C LEU A 173 -5.45 2.13 11.51
N ASN A 174 -4.65 3.16 11.79
CA ASN A 174 -4.81 3.97 13.00
C ASN A 174 -6.15 4.72 13.01
N CYS A 175 -6.57 5.32 11.89
CA CYS A 175 -7.88 5.96 11.76
C CYS A 175 -9.02 4.95 12.00
N CYS A 176 -8.94 3.74 11.44
CA CYS A 176 -9.92 2.70 11.70
C CYS A 176 -9.99 2.29 13.18
N ASP A 177 -8.86 2.23 13.87
CA ASP A 177 -8.82 1.89 15.29
C ASP A 177 -9.45 3.00 16.15
N VAL A 178 -9.20 4.28 15.80
CA VAL A 178 -9.85 5.43 16.45
C VAL A 178 -11.35 5.40 16.26
N LEU A 179 -11.84 5.29 15.02
CA LEU A 179 -13.27 5.25 14.69
C LEU A 179 -13.98 4.12 15.45
N GLN A 180 -13.38 2.93 15.45
CA GLN A 180 -13.95 1.77 16.14
C GLN A 180 -13.97 1.89 17.68
N ASN A 181 -13.16 2.78 18.25
CA ASN A 181 -13.19 3.05 19.69
C ASN A 181 -14.19 4.16 20.01
N THR A 182 -14.38 5.15 19.13
CA THR A 182 -15.44 6.16 19.26
C THR A 182 -16.82 5.52 19.18
N ASP A 183 -17.04 4.59 18.24
CA ASP A 183 -18.31 3.85 18.07
C ASP A 183 -18.71 3.04 19.32
N LYS A 184 -17.77 2.68 20.20
CA LYS A 184 -18.06 1.95 21.45
C LYS A 184 -18.47 2.86 22.61
N VAL A 185 -18.26 4.17 22.47
CA VAL A 185 -18.57 5.17 23.50
C VAL A 185 -19.94 5.81 23.23
N GLU A 186 -20.36 5.87 21.97
CA GLU A 186 -21.63 6.44 21.53
C GLU A 186 -22.69 5.36 21.20
N ASP A 187 -23.03 4.50 22.17
CA ASP A 187 -24.21 3.62 22.11
C ASP A 187 -25.54 4.42 22.30
N ASP A 188 -25.63 5.64 21.75
CA ASP A 188 -26.88 6.40 21.65
C ASP A 188 -27.29 6.52 20.18
N VAL A 189 -28.53 6.09 19.93
CA VAL A 189 -29.16 5.71 18.65
C VAL A 189 -29.16 6.82 17.57
N ASP A 190 -28.77 8.05 17.91
CA ASP A 190 -28.87 9.25 17.06
C ASP A 190 -27.71 9.39 16.04
N THR A 191 -26.54 8.80 16.31
CA THR A 191 -25.34 8.90 15.43
C THR A 191 -25.46 8.02 14.17
N ILE A 192 -26.29 6.97 14.20
CA ILE A 192 -26.51 6.07 13.07
C ILE A 192 -27.26 6.78 11.93
N LEU A 193 -28.25 7.63 12.26
CA LEU A 193 -29.03 8.35 11.25
C LEU A 193 -28.24 9.46 10.55
N THR A 194 -27.25 10.06 11.21
CA THR A 194 -26.41 11.10 10.60
C THR A 194 -25.33 10.52 9.69
N HIS A 195 -24.84 9.30 9.95
CA HIS A 195 -23.82 8.65 9.11
C HIS A 195 -24.36 8.00 7.83
N PHE A 196 -25.62 7.54 7.81
CA PHE A 196 -26.22 6.99 6.59
C PHE A 196 -26.76 8.06 5.63
N ASN A 197 -27.10 9.26 6.14
CA ASN A 197 -27.66 10.35 5.34
C ASN A 197 -26.63 11.24 4.64
N SER A 198 -25.32 11.06 4.88
CA SER A 198 -24.27 11.76 4.14
C SER A 198 -23.88 11.09 2.81
N LEU A 199 -24.46 9.91 2.52
CA LEU A 199 -24.37 9.25 1.22
C LEU A 199 -25.58 9.65 0.38
N ASP A 200 -25.48 10.81 -0.29
CA ASP A 200 -26.49 11.34 -1.19
C ASP A 200 -26.92 10.28 -2.24
N ILE A 201 -28.20 9.90 -2.20
CA ILE A 201 -28.85 8.96 -3.11
C ILE A 201 -29.22 9.72 -4.40
N SER A 202 -28.22 10.07 -5.20
CA SER A 202 -28.41 10.48 -6.60
C SER A 202 -27.14 10.21 -7.44
N LYS A 203 -26.71 8.96 -7.49
CA LYS A 203 -25.38 8.58 -7.98
C LYS A 203 -25.32 8.38 -9.50
N THR A 204 -24.67 9.30 -10.21
CA THR A 204 -24.31 9.19 -11.64
C THR A 204 -22.80 9.17 -11.92
N ARG A 205 -21.93 9.10 -10.88
CA ARG A 205 -20.46 9.03 -11.03
C ARG A 205 -19.87 7.74 -10.41
N PRO A 206 -18.78 7.17 -10.96
CA PRO A 206 -18.05 6.07 -10.32
C PRO A 206 -17.46 6.54 -8.99
N GLU A 207 -17.82 5.92 -7.87
CA GLU A 207 -17.39 6.33 -6.54
C GLU A 207 -16.16 5.52 -6.07
N LEU A 208 -15.22 6.17 -5.38
CA LEU A 208 -14.10 5.49 -4.74
C LEU A 208 -14.61 4.75 -3.49
N SER A 209 -14.44 3.43 -3.45
CA SER A 209 -14.89 2.62 -2.30
C SER A 209 -13.87 2.64 -1.16
N CYS A 210 -14.30 2.74 0.09
CA CYS A 210 -13.43 2.53 1.26
C CYS A 210 -13.63 1.12 1.81
N ASP A 211 -12.63 0.24 1.67
CA ASP A 211 -12.70 -1.15 2.11
C ASP A 211 -11.65 -1.49 3.18
N ARG A 212 -12.06 -1.46 4.45
CA ARG A 212 -11.20 -1.83 5.58
C ARG A 212 -10.70 -3.27 5.49
N ILE A 213 -11.55 -4.22 5.08
CA ILE A 213 -11.19 -5.64 5.01
C ILE A 213 -10.08 -5.83 3.98
N LEU A 214 -10.19 -5.15 2.84
CA LEU A 214 -9.15 -5.16 1.83
C LEU A 214 -7.84 -4.59 2.40
N VAL A 215 -7.84 -3.41 3.02
CA VAL A 215 -6.60 -2.79 3.53
C VAL A 215 -5.94 -3.66 4.60
N GLU A 216 -6.69 -4.26 5.53
CA GLU A 216 -6.17 -5.21 6.52
C GLU A 216 -5.54 -6.43 5.84
N SER A 217 -6.18 -6.96 4.79
CA SER A 217 -5.67 -8.08 4.00
C SER A 217 -4.37 -7.73 3.27
N LEU A 218 -4.32 -6.54 2.66
CA LEU A 218 -3.14 -6.01 1.97
C LEU A 218 -2.00 -5.76 2.95
N TYR A 219 -2.28 -5.24 4.15
CA TYR A 219 -1.26 -5.02 5.17
C TYR A 219 -0.55 -6.31 5.57
N ILE A 220 -1.28 -7.42 5.68
CA ILE A 220 -0.70 -8.76 5.89
C ILE A 220 0.15 -9.19 4.70
N LEU A 221 -0.39 -9.11 3.48
CA LEU A 221 0.26 -9.65 2.28
C LEU A 221 1.47 -8.82 1.81
N CYS A 222 1.50 -7.51 2.05
CA CYS A 222 2.63 -6.66 1.75
C CYS A 222 3.82 -6.86 2.72
N ASN A 223 3.58 -7.43 3.90
CA ASN A 223 4.54 -7.55 4.99
C ASN A 223 4.67 -9.00 5.49
N LEU A 224 4.71 -9.97 4.58
CA LEU A 224 4.79 -11.41 4.89
C LEU A 224 6.07 -11.82 5.65
N ASP A 225 7.09 -10.98 5.60
CA ASP A 225 8.36 -11.06 6.31
C ASP A 225 8.27 -10.55 7.77
N SER A 226 7.15 -9.93 8.16
CA SER A 226 6.95 -9.35 9.49
C SER A 226 5.87 -10.08 10.29
N ILE A 227 6.07 -10.16 11.61
CA ILE A 227 5.05 -10.69 12.53
C ILE A 227 4.00 -9.64 12.94
N HIS A 228 4.29 -8.35 12.75
CA HIS A 228 3.41 -7.26 13.20
C HIS A 228 1.99 -7.30 12.59
N PRO A 229 1.79 -7.57 11.29
CA PRO A 229 0.44 -7.70 10.72
C PRO A 229 -0.35 -8.86 11.31
N LEU A 230 0.32 -9.96 11.70
CA LEU A 230 -0.33 -11.10 12.34
C LEU A 230 -0.78 -10.77 13.75
N TYR A 231 0.06 -10.08 14.52
CA TYR A 231 -0.32 -9.59 15.84
C TYR A 231 -1.53 -8.66 15.74
N ARG A 232 -1.52 -7.71 14.80
CA ARG A 232 -2.68 -6.84 14.52
C ARG A 232 -3.93 -7.66 14.23
N TYR A 233 -3.85 -8.64 13.32
CA TYR A 233 -4.99 -9.51 12.99
C TYR A 233 -5.59 -10.18 14.23
N LEU A 234 -4.76 -10.65 15.17
CA LEU A 234 -5.24 -11.28 16.40
C LEU A 234 -6.02 -10.31 17.31
N CYS A 235 -5.57 -9.05 17.35
CA CYS A 235 -6.22 -7.97 18.10
C CYS A 235 -7.52 -7.45 17.46
N LEU A 236 -7.80 -7.79 16.19
CA LEU A 236 -9.04 -7.37 15.53
C LEU A 236 -10.28 -8.01 16.15
N PRO A 237 -11.45 -7.33 16.08
CA PRO A 237 -12.75 -7.90 16.43
C PRO A 237 -13.06 -9.21 15.71
N ASN A 238 -13.82 -10.07 16.38
CA ASN A 238 -14.19 -11.39 15.85
C ASN A 238 -15.00 -11.32 14.56
N TYR A 239 -15.82 -10.28 14.35
CA TYR A 239 -16.61 -10.14 13.13
C TYR A 239 -15.71 -9.90 11.90
N LEU A 240 -14.66 -9.06 12.02
CA LEU A 240 -13.68 -8.84 10.94
C LEU A 240 -12.89 -10.12 10.64
N LYS A 241 -12.44 -10.85 11.67
CA LYS A 241 -11.67 -12.09 11.52
C LYS A 241 -12.46 -13.24 10.86
N ARG A 242 -13.79 -13.17 10.86
CA ARG A 242 -14.66 -14.16 10.19
C ARG A 242 -14.76 -13.95 8.69
N VAL A 243 -14.45 -12.75 8.20
CA VAL A 243 -14.52 -12.42 6.77
C VAL A 243 -13.51 -13.28 6.00
N SER A 244 -14.00 -13.93 4.94
CA SER A 244 -13.25 -14.95 4.19
C SER A 244 -11.98 -14.40 3.55
N ALA A 245 -12.04 -13.18 3.02
CA ALA A 245 -10.92 -12.48 2.40
C ALA A 245 -9.76 -12.23 3.37
N LEU A 246 -10.05 -11.66 4.53
CA LEU A 246 -9.05 -11.39 5.56
C LEU A 246 -8.49 -12.69 6.15
N LYS A 247 -9.35 -13.67 6.41
CA LYS A 247 -8.93 -14.99 6.88
C LYS A 247 -8.04 -15.71 5.86
N LEU A 248 -8.27 -15.52 4.57
CA LEU A 248 -7.42 -16.05 3.50
C LEU A 248 -6.01 -15.43 3.56
N ALA A 249 -5.91 -14.10 3.66
CA ALA A 249 -4.63 -13.40 3.80
C ALA A 249 -3.86 -13.87 5.04
N TYR A 250 -4.53 -13.97 6.20
CA TYR A 250 -3.94 -14.52 7.42
C TYR A 250 -3.43 -15.95 7.24
N ASN A 251 -4.22 -16.83 6.61
CA ASN A 251 -3.82 -18.22 6.37
C ASN A 251 -2.60 -18.34 5.45
N ILE A 252 -2.44 -17.43 4.48
CA ILE A 252 -1.26 -17.35 3.63
C ILE A 252 -0.04 -16.96 4.46
N ALA A 253 -0.15 -15.95 5.31
CA ALA A 253 0.94 -15.53 6.20
C ALA A 253 1.34 -16.63 7.20
N ILE A 254 0.38 -17.35 7.77
CA ILE A 254 0.67 -18.53 8.61
C ILE A 254 1.37 -19.64 7.81
N ALA A 255 0.97 -19.88 6.57
CA ALA A 255 1.66 -20.84 5.71
C ALA A 255 3.11 -20.40 5.42
N ASN A 256 3.37 -19.10 5.27
CA ASN A 256 4.72 -18.54 5.10
C ASN A 256 5.62 -18.76 6.32
N ILE A 257 5.09 -18.54 7.53
CA ILE A 257 5.83 -18.81 8.79
C ILE A 257 6.15 -20.30 8.93
N LYS A 258 5.19 -21.17 8.58
CA LYS A 258 5.37 -22.63 8.62
C LYS A 258 6.21 -23.18 7.46
N CYS A 259 6.78 -22.33 6.60
CA CYS A 259 7.50 -22.72 5.39
C CYS A 259 6.70 -23.68 4.48
N ASN A 260 5.37 -23.61 4.50
CA ASN A 260 4.51 -24.42 3.65
C ASN A 260 4.26 -23.71 2.31
N PHE A 261 5.31 -23.69 1.49
CA PHE A 261 5.35 -22.94 0.23
C PHE A 261 4.25 -23.38 -0.76
N ILE A 262 3.99 -24.69 -0.87
CA ILE A 262 2.93 -25.23 -1.74
C ILE A 262 1.56 -24.71 -1.29
N LYS A 263 1.29 -24.62 0.02
CA LYS A 263 0.03 -24.09 0.53
C LYS A 263 -0.13 -22.60 0.21
N ILE A 264 0.93 -21.80 0.26
CA ILE A 264 0.91 -20.38 -0.12
C ILE A 264 0.37 -20.23 -1.55
N PHE A 265 0.98 -20.93 -2.52
CA PHE A 265 0.59 -20.85 -3.93
C PHE A 265 -0.76 -21.52 -4.24
N LYS A 266 -1.20 -22.51 -3.45
CA LYS A 266 -2.56 -23.05 -3.55
C LYS A 266 -3.61 -22.05 -3.08
N LEU A 267 -3.36 -21.36 -1.96
CA LEU A 267 -4.26 -20.35 -1.40
C LEU A 267 -4.30 -19.08 -2.25
N SER A 268 -3.17 -18.68 -2.85
CA SER A 268 -3.08 -17.46 -3.66
C SER A 268 -4.05 -17.44 -4.85
N ARG A 269 -4.43 -18.60 -5.39
CA ARG A 269 -5.42 -18.72 -6.47
C ARG A 269 -6.81 -18.18 -6.11
N LYS A 270 -7.11 -18.03 -4.82
CA LYS A 270 -8.37 -17.49 -4.29
C LYS A 270 -8.32 -15.98 -4.02
N LEU A 271 -7.15 -15.35 -4.13
CA LEU A 271 -6.99 -13.92 -3.91
C LEU A 271 -7.64 -13.12 -5.04
N CYS A 272 -8.14 -11.93 -4.72
CA CYS A 272 -8.53 -10.95 -5.73
C CYS A 272 -7.28 -10.37 -6.42
N PRO A 273 -7.41 -9.74 -7.60
CA PRO A 273 -6.25 -9.29 -8.37
C PRO A 273 -5.27 -8.38 -7.61
N LEU A 274 -5.74 -7.41 -6.81
CA LEU A 274 -4.84 -6.52 -6.05
C LEU A 274 -4.13 -7.24 -4.88
N THR A 275 -4.84 -8.08 -4.12
CA THR A 275 -4.22 -8.85 -3.03
C THR A 275 -3.22 -9.88 -3.57
N PHE A 276 -3.51 -10.46 -4.74
CA PHE A 276 -2.54 -11.29 -5.45
C PHE A 276 -1.33 -10.49 -5.92
N SER A 277 -1.52 -9.26 -6.41
CA SER A 277 -0.44 -8.36 -6.81
C SER A 277 0.50 -8.05 -5.64
N ALA A 278 -0.04 -7.80 -4.45
CA ALA A 278 0.75 -7.63 -3.22
C ALA A 278 1.58 -8.87 -2.86
N LEU A 279 1.00 -10.08 -2.98
CA LEU A 279 1.71 -11.33 -2.74
C LEU A 279 2.83 -11.59 -3.77
N CYS A 280 2.62 -11.23 -5.03
CA CYS A 280 3.59 -11.46 -6.11
C CYS A 280 4.95 -10.82 -5.83
N LEU A 281 4.97 -9.66 -5.15
CA LEU A 281 6.21 -8.98 -4.76
C LEU A 281 7.09 -9.83 -3.83
N HIS A 282 6.51 -10.82 -3.15
CA HIS A 282 7.22 -11.75 -2.26
C HIS A 282 7.61 -13.07 -2.94
N HIS A 283 7.19 -13.31 -4.18
CA HIS A 283 7.45 -14.60 -4.84
C HIS A 283 8.94 -14.95 -4.92
N PRO A 284 9.86 -14.05 -5.29
CA PRO A 284 11.28 -14.40 -5.37
C PRO A 284 11.86 -14.86 -4.02
N MET A 285 11.45 -14.21 -2.94
CA MET A 285 11.81 -14.58 -1.56
C MET A 285 11.25 -15.96 -1.19
N ILE A 286 9.97 -16.21 -1.49
CA ILE A 286 9.30 -17.48 -1.18
C ILE A 286 9.93 -18.63 -1.97
N GLN A 287 10.16 -18.45 -3.27
CA GLN A 287 10.77 -19.44 -4.16
C GLN A 287 12.20 -19.77 -3.74
N ARG A 288 13.01 -18.75 -3.42
CA ARG A 288 14.36 -18.94 -2.88
C ARG A 288 14.36 -19.78 -1.61
N ARG A 289 13.51 -19.43 -0.63
CA ARG A 289 13.39 -20.18 0.64
C ARG A 289 12.93 -21.62 0.41
N ALA A 290 12.04 -21.84 -0.55
CA ALA A 290 11.60 -23.17 -0.92
C ALA A 290 12.72 -24.01 -1.54
N LEU A 291 13.43 -23.47 -2.54
CA LEU A 291 14.56 -24.15 -3.16
C LEU A 291 15.68 -24.43 -2.16
N GLN A 292 15.93 -23.50 -1.23
CA GLN A 292 16.87 -23.69 -0.13
C GLN A 292 16.44 -24.85 0.75
N ALA A 293 15.18 -24.87 1.23
CA ALA A 293 14.66 -25.98 2.05
C ALA A 293 14.76 -27.33 1.32
N MET A 294 14.42 -27.36 0.03
CA MET A 294 14.55 -28.54 -0.82
C MET A 294 16.00 -28.98 -1.00
N SER A 295 16.98 -28.06 -0.99
CA SER A 295 18.41 -28.40 -1.08
C SER A 295 18.90 -29.23 0.11
N PHE A 296 18.32 -29.02 1.30
CA PHE A 296 18.58 -29.83 2.47
C PHE A 296 17.78 -31.13 2.47
N ALA A 297 16.49 -31.06 2.14
CA ALA A 297 15.59 -32.21 2.23
C ALA A 297 15.80 -33.27 1.13
N TYR A 298 16.12 -32.85 -0.09
CA TYR A 298 16.33 -33.70 -1.26
C TYR A 298 17.80 -33.82 -1.66
N ASN A 299 18.72 -33.59 -0.70
CA ASN A 299 20.16 -33.61 -0.91
C ASN A 299 20.63 -34.94 -1.51
N SER A 300 20.94 -34.96 -2.82
CA SER A 300 21.38 -36.15 -3.55
C SER A 300 22.25 -35.78 -4.75
N GLN A 301 23.27 -36.60 -5.02
CA GLN A 301 24.14 -36.43 -6.19
C GLN A 301 23.54 -37.01 -7.49
N TYR A 302 22.53 -37.89 -7.39
CA TYR A 302 22.04 -38.70 -8.52
C TYR A 302 20.55 -38.51 -8.81
N LEU A 303 19.75 -38.26 -7.77
CA LEU A 303 18.31 -38.05 -7.91
C LEU A 303 18.02 -36.64 -8.40
N THR A 304 16.94 -36.51 -9.15
CA THR A 304 16.49 -35.25 -9.74
C THR A 304 15.03 -35.02 -9.45
N VAL A 305 14.66 -33.79 -9.14
CA VAL A 305 13.26 -33.35 -9.12
C VAL A 305 12.93 -32.77 -10.50
N PRO A 306 11.88 -33.23 -11.19
CA PRO A 306 11.51 -32.68 -12.50
C PRO A 306 11.24 -31.17 -12.43
N VAL A 307 11.75 -30.41 -13.40
CA VAL A 307 11.57 -28.95 -13.46
C VAL A 307 10.08 -28.58 -13.57
N GLU A 308 9.28 -29.39 -14.25
CA GLU A 308 7.83 -29.14 -14.38
C GLU A 308 7.10 -29.22 -13.02
N VAL A 309 7.57 -30.11 -12.13
CA VAL A 309 7.06 -30.21 -10.77
C VAL A 309 7.44 -28.96 -9.97
N LEU A 310 8.68 -28.46 -10.11
CA LEU A 310 9.12 -27.22 -9.46
C LEU A 310 8.32 -26.02 -9.94
N LYS A 311 8.10 -25.89 -11.25
CA LYS A 311 7.24 -24.88 -11.86
C LYS A 311 5.85 -24.89 -11.25
N GLN A 312 5.23 -26.07 -11.08
CA GLN A 312 3.90 -26.19 -10.51
C GLN A 312 3.87 -25.88 -9.00
N TRP A 313 4.82 -26.42 -8.23
CA TRP A 313 4.87 -26.27 -6.76
C TRP A 313 5.21 -24.86 -6.32
N LEU A 314 6.12 -24.21 -7.04
CA LEU A 314 6.65 -22.89 -6.69
C LEU A 314 6.09 -21.77 -7.56
N ALA A 315 5.07 -22.10 -8.37
CA ALA A 315 4.42 -21.20 -9.31
C ALA A 315 5.44 -20.37 -10.10
N PHE A 316 6.26 -21.00 -10.94
CA PHE A 316 7.03 -20.27 -11.95
C PHE A 316 6.16 -20.05 -13.20
N ASN A 317 6.40 -18.98 -13.95
CA ASN A 317 5.63 -18.66 -15.16
C ASN A 317 5.94 -19.63 -16.30
N SER A 318 7.19 -20.06 -16.42
CA SER A 318 7.65 -20.96 -17.47
C SER A 318 8.62 -22.02 -16.96
N TYR A 319 8.84 -23.03 -17.80
CA TYR A 319 9.85 -24.05 -17.57
C TYR A 319 11.25 -23.42 -17.52
N GLU A 320 11.51 -22.47 -18.41
CA GLU A 320 12.76 -21.74 -18.56
C GLU A 320 13.07 -20.91 -17.32
N GLU A 321 12.08 -20.22 -16.76
CA GLU A 321 12.23 -19.41 -15.54
C GLU A 321 12.54 -20.30 -14.33
N ALA A 322 11.83 -21.42 -14.16
CA ALA A 322 12.12 -22.38 -13.10
C ALA A 322 13.55 -22.91 -13.21
N ARG A 323 13.97 -23.24 -14.45
CA ARG A 323 15.31 -23.74 -14.75
C ARG A 323 16.40 -22.69 -14.48
N SER A 324 16.24 -21.47 -14.98
CA SER A 324 17.22 -20.39 -14.80
C SER A 324 17.35 -20.00 -13.33
N THR A 325 16.25 -19.95 -12.59
CA THR A 325 16.26 -19.65 -11.14
C THR A 325 16.97 -20.73 -10.34
N CYS A 326 16.78 -22.01 -10.68
CA CYS A 326 17.54 -23.10 -10.06
C CYS A 326 19.05 -22.95 -10.31
N MET A 327 19.45 -22.64 -11.55
CA MET A 327 20.86 -22.42 -11.91
C MET A 327 21.46 -21.20 -11.20
N HIS A 328 20.69 -20.11 -11.08
CA HIS A 328 21.08 -18.89 -10.35
C HIS A 328 21.51 -19.21 -8.91
N TYR A 329 20.73 -20.05 -8.22
CA TYR A 329 21.05 -20.51 -6.86
C TYR A 329 22.05 -21.67 -6.78
N GLY A 330 22.73 -22.04 -7.88
CA GLY A 330 23.79 -23.05 -7.88
C GLY A 330 23.30 -24.51 -7.90
N LEU A 331 22.01 -24.75 -8.23
CA LEU A 331 21.48 -26.10 -8.42
C LEU A 331 21.80 -26.62 -9.82
N LYS A 332 22.25 -27.88 -9.90
CA LYS A 332 22.60 -28.51 -11.17
C LYS A 332 21.35 -28.99 -11.91
N VAL A 333 21.14 -28.48 -13.13
CA VAL A 333 20.09 -28.95 -14.03
C VAL A 333 20.64 -30.06 -14.93
N VAL A 334 19.98 -31.22 -14.93
CA VAL A 334 20.31 -32.38 -15.76
C VAL A 334 19.37 -32.41 -16.96
N LYS A 335 19.88 -32.03 -18.14
CA LYS A 335 19.08 -31.87 -19.37
C LYS A 335 18.34 -33.15 -19.76
N GLU A 336 19.03 -34.30 -19.76
CA GLU A 336 18.46 -35.61 -20.14
C GLU A 336 17.26 -36.03 -19.30
N LYS A 337 17.29 -35.69 -18.00
CA LYS A 337 16.22 -36.03 -17.05
C LYS A 337 15.17 -34.93 -16.91
N HIS A 338 15.33 -33.80 -17.62
CA HIS A 338 14.51 -32.60 -17.47
C HIS A 338 14.32 -32.18 -15.99
N GLY A 339 15.36 -32.37 -15.17
CA GLY A 339 15.26 -32.30 -13.71
C GLY A 339 16.43 -31.60 -13.04
N VAL A 340 16.27 -31.26 -11.77
CA VAL A 340 17.23 -30.52 -10.94
C VAL A 340 17.75 -31.42 -9.83
N CYS A 341 19.06 -31.51 -9.70
CA CYS A 341 19.71 -32.13 -8.55
C CYS A 341 19.80 -31.11 -7.41
N PHE A 342 19.31 -31.51 -6.24
CA PHE A 342 19.38 -30.71 -5.04
C PHE A 342 20.62 -31.11 -4.22
N ASN A 343 21.49 -30.16 -3.94
CA ASN A 343 22.66 -30.36 -3.11
C ASN A 343 22.85 -29.15 -2.18
N LYS A 344 22.86 -29.39 -0.87
CA LYS A 344 23.00 -28.33 0.15
C LYS A 344 24.34 -27.57 0.07
N HIS A 345 25.39 -28.22 -0.45
CA HIS A 345 26.74 -27.63 -0.53
C HIS A 345 26.92 -26.73 -1.74
N THR A 346 26.10 -26.87 -2.78
CA THR A 346 26.19 -26.03 -3.99
C THR A 346 25.17 -24.90 -3.99
N PHE A 347 24.21 -24.92 -3.07
CA PHE A 347 23.20 -23.88 -2.96
C PHE A 347 23.83 -22.56 -2.52
N LYS A 348 23.74 -21.54 -3.37
CA LYS A 348 24.28 -20.22 -3.10
C LYS A 348 23.32 -19.42 -2.23
N VAL A 349 23.71 -19.15 -0.99
CA VAL A 349 22.94 -18.33 -0.06
C VAL A 349 23.29 -16.84 -0.21
N ASP A 350 24.52 -16.52 -0.62
CA ASP A 350 24.99 -15.12 -0.66
C ASP A 350 24.71 -14.40 -1.98
N VAL A 351 24.02 -15.06 -2.92
CA VAL A 351 23.58 -14.41 -4.16
C VAL A 351 22.32 -13.60 -3.93
N GLU A 352 22.16 -12.54 -4.71
CA GLU A 352 20.96 -11.71 -4.71
C GLU A 352 19.71 -12.54 -5.05
N GLN A 353 18.54 -12.06 -4.63
CA GLN A 353 17.29 -12.64 -5.05
C GLN A 353 17.19 -12.56 -6.59
N HIS A 354 16.66 -13.62 -7.21
CA HIS A 354 16.43 -13.58 -8.65
C HIS A 354 15.41 -12.49 -8.97
N GLN A 355 15.51 -11.95 -10.17
CA GLN A 355 14.66 -10.85 -10.59
C GLN A 355 13.19 -11.25 -10.53
N LEU A 356 12.36 -10.34 -10.01
CA LEU A 356 10.93 -10.50 -10.00
C LEU A 356 10.41 -10.39 -11.44
N THR A 357 9.83 -11.48 -11.96
CA THR A 357 9.09 -11.45 -13.22
C THR A 357 7.61 -11.20 -12.94
N LYS A 358 6.97 -10.33 -13.74
CA LYS A 358 5.52 -10.19 -13.68
C LYS A 358 4.84 -11.53 -13.95
N TYR A 359 3.92 -11.86 -13.06
CA TYR A 359 3.15 -13.08 -13.15
C TYR A 359 2.03 -12.99 -14.18
N TYR A 360 2.13 -13.79 -15.24
CA TYR A 360 1.16 -13.75 -16.34
C TYR A 360 -0.11 -14.55 -16.05
N GLN A 361 -0.73 -14.34 -14.88
CA GLN A 361 -2.10 -14.80 -14.66
C GLN A 361 -3.07 -13.82 -15.32
N ALA A 362 -3.96 -14.33 -16.17
CA ALA A 362 -4.89 -13.52 -16.97
C ALA A 362 -5.65 -12.46 -16.13
N LYS A 363 -5.99 -12.78 -14.87
CA LYS A 363 -6.71 -11.91 -13.94
C LYS A 363 -5.94 -10.64 -13.51
N VAL A 364 -4.61 -10.66 -13.52
CA VAL A 364 -3.77 -9.57 -13.00
C VAL A 364 -3.25 -8.69 -14.14
N LEU A 365 -2.98 -9.28 -15.30
CA LEU A 365 -2.52 -8.54 -16.48
C LEU A 365 -3.60 -7.63 -17.07
N GLN A 366 -4.85 -8.09 -17.05
CA GLN A 366 -5.98 -7.32 -17.57
C GLN A 366 -6.47 -6.25 -16.59
N LEU A 367 -5.91 -6.24 -15.37
CA LEU A 367 -6.31 -5.32 -14.32
C LEU A 367 -5.91 -3.89 -14.70
N LYS A 368 -6.90 -3.04 -14.94
CA LYS A 368 -6.69 -1.60 -15.06
C LYS A 368 -6.77 -0.95 -13.68
N LEU A 369 -6.20 0.24 -13.56
CA LEU A 369 -6.26 0.98 -12.31
C LEU A 369 -7.73 1.29 -11.93
N GLU A 370 -8.56 1.67 -12.89
CA GLU A 370 -9.99 1.93 -12.69
C GLU A 370 -10.72 0.75 -12.03
N ASP A 371 -10.47 -0.48 -12.51
CA ASP A 371 -11.08 -1.68 -11.95
C ASP A 371 -10.70 -1.84 -10.48
N VAL A 372 -9.42 -1.62 -10.17
CA VAL A 372 -8.91 -1.72 -8.81
C VAL A 372 -9.54 -0.71 -7.89
N LEU A 373 -9.84 0.50 -8.36
CA LEU A 373 -10.31 1.58 -7.49
C LEU A 373 -11.79 1.44 -7.08
N SER A 374 -12.57 0.63 -7.79
CA SER A 374 -14.03 0.54 -7.59
C SER A 374 -14.55 -0.76 -6.96
N TYR A 375 -13.73 -1.81 -6.84
CA TYR A 375 -14.21 -3.10 -6.30
C TYR A 375 -14.01 -3.23 -4.79
N THR A 376 -14.93 -3.92 -4.13
CA THR A 376 -14.85 -4.34 -2.71
C THR A 376 -14.65 -5.86 -2.60
N VAL A 377 -14.13 -6.35 -1.48
CA VAL A 377 -13.66 -7.75 -1.30
C VAL A 377 -14.38 -8.50 -0.19
#